data_AF-A0A0D6L541-F1
#
_entry.id   AF-A0A0D6L541-F1
#
_cell.length_a   1.000
_cell.length_b   1.000
_cell.length_c   1.000
_cell.angle_alpha   90.00
_cell.angle_beta   90.00
_cell.angle_gamma   90.00
#
_symmetry.space_group_name_H-M   'P 1'
#
loop_
_entity.id
_entity.type
_entity.pdbx_description
1 polymer ?
#
loop_
_entity_poly.entity_id
_entity_poly.type
_entity_poly.pdbx_seq_one_letter_code
_entity_poly.pdbx_strand_id
1 'polypeptide(L)'
;MIYAWQKLAHQQCTSSERLVKKLTEVQLFCFGTAIAMALTYLFQLILFGPTLAIATEAEQRKSNDEEGPSKWRIQADRISRFVFRVHCNIVSREYIAVFILIATLFYWYYSFNGIFSMKTSLDSVKILPKDSLLHKPNSLLTNYVWKENLILTVFVNTHFNMTDRYLTTQFWDVLKELETLPHCKGPTSSYVWFRNFVNEYAKSEQDYPYEEVVDPSRLDNFFKNDRYHFDTSVKLKKSE
;
A
#
# COMPACT_ATOMS: atom_id res chain seq x y z
N MET A 1 14.19 -17.32 -22.89
CA MET A 1 14.02 -17.44 -21.42
C MET A 1 14.78 -16.36 -20.65
N ILE A 2 16.08 -16.14 -20.90
CA ILE A 2 16.90 -15.11 -20.22
C ILE A 2 16.38 -13.67 -20.44
N TYR A 3 15.95 -13.34 -21.66
CA TYR A 3 15.36 -12.04 -21.98
C TYR A 3 14.02 -11.76 -21.28
N ALA A 4 13.23 -12.79 -20.97
CA ALA A 4 11.98 -12.65 -20.23
C ALA A 4 12.25 -12.36 -18.74
N TRP A 5 13.26 -13.02 -18.17
CA TRP A 5 13.72 -12.76 -16.80
C TRP A 5 14.32 -11.36 -16.64
N GLN A 6 15.08 -10.87 -17.61
CA GLN A 6 15.65 -9.53 -17.58
C GLN A 6 14.59 -8.44 -17.71
N LYS A 7 13.55 -8.68 -18.53
CA LYS A 7 12.40 -7.77 -18.68
C LYS A 7 11.52 -7.76 -17.42
N LEU A 8 11.30 -8.92 -16.78
CA LEU A 8 10.61 -9.03 -15.49
C LEU A 8 11.39 -8.34 -14.36
N ALA A 9 12.70 -8.51 -14.28
CA ALA A 9 13.54 -7.85 -13.28
C ALA A 9 13.53 -6.32 -13.41
N HIS A 10 13.58 -5.79 -14.64
CA HIS A 10 13.54 -4.36 -14.91
C HIS A 10 12.14 -3.75 -14.62
N GLN A 11 11.08 -4.52 -14.87
CA GLN A 11 9.70 -4.11 -14.60
C GLN A 11 9.38 -4.17 -13.10
N GLN A 12 10.01 -5.06 -12.35
CA GLN A 12 9.91 -5.16 -10.89
C GLN A 12 10.69 -4.04 -10.18
N CYS A 13 11.87 -3.66 -10.71
CA CYS A 13 12.70 -2.57 -10.19
C CYS A 13 12.03 -1.19 -10.35
N THR A 14 11.45 -0.92 -11.52
CA THR A 14 10.71 0.33 -11.79
C THR A 14 9.34 0.42 -11.10
N SER A 15 8.79 -0.72 -10.68
CA SER A 15 7.61 -0.78 -9.81
C SER A 15 7.98 -0.46 -8.35
N SER A 16 9.14 -0.94 -7.87
CA SER A 16 9.68 -0.68 -6.53
C SER A 16 9.92 0.81 -6.27
N GLU A 17 10.57 1.53 -7.20
CA GLU A 17 10.80 2.98 -7.07
C GLU A 17 9.49 3.80 -7.04
N ARG A 18 8.47 3.34 -7.78
CA ARG A 18 7.12 3.95 -7.75
C ARG A 18 6.36 3.61 -6.48
N LEU A 19 6.61 2.46 -5.85
CA LEU A 19 6.01 2.04 -4.59
C LEU A 19 6.63 2.78 -3.40
N VAL A 20 7.93 3.04 -3.42
CA VAL A 20 8.63 3.91 -2.45
C VAL A 20 8.02 5.32 -2.45
N LYS A 21 7.54 5.82 -3.60
CA LYS A 21 6.90 7.14 -3.69
C LYS A 21 5.44 7.17 -3.19
N LYS A 22 4.80 6.02 -2.95
CA LYS A 22 3.35 5.90 -2.70
C LYS A 22 2.91 5.92 -1.23
N LEU A 23 3.83 5.81 -0.27
CA LEU A 23 3.46 5.82 1.16
C LEU A 23 4.01 7.06 1.86
N THR A 24 3.59 8.22 1.37
CA THR A 24 4.00 9.55 1.87
C THR A 24 3.80 9.71 3.37
N GLU A 25 2.79 9.06 3.94
CA GLU A 25 2.48 9.13 5.36
C GLU A 25 3.51 8.42 6.25
N VAL A 26 3.90 7.19 5.90
CA VAL A 26 4.92 6.45 6.67
C VAL A 26 6.29 7.09 6.51
N GLN A 27 6.60 7.66 5.34
CA GLN A 27 7.83 8.41 5.13
C GLN A 27 7.89 9.67 6.00
N LEU A 28 6.80 10.43 6.06
CA LEU A 28 6.72 11.61 6.91
C LEU A 28 6.86 11.24 8.39
N PHE A 29 6.22 10.16 8.83
CA PHE A 29 6.37 9.64 10.19
C PHE A 29 7.80 9.20 10.51
N CYS A 30 8.45 8.46 9.61
CA CYS A 30 9.82 8.00 9.77
C CYS A 30 10.81 9.18 9.82
N PHE A 31 10.66 10.15 8.92
CA PHE A 31 11.51 11.33 8.90
C PHE A 31 11.31 12.20 10.14
N GLY A 32 10.06 12.40 10.55
CA GLY A 32 9.72 13.13 11.78
C GLY A 32 10.31 12.46 13.03
N THR A 33 10.18 11.14 13.16
CA THR A 33 10.75 10.39 14.30
C THR A 33 12.27 10.40 14.28
N ALA A 34 12.91 10.27 13.11
CA ALA A 34 14.36 10.36 12.98
C ALA A 34 14.91 11.74 13.41
N ILE A 35 14.29 12.84 12.97
CA ILE A 35 14.67 14.19 13.41
C ILE A 35 14.45 14.35 14.91
N ALA A 36 13.31 13.91 15.44
CA ALA A 36 13.02 13.99 16.87
C ALA A 36 14.07 13.24 17.71
N MET A 37 14.45 12.03 17.30
CA MET A 37 15.51 11.25 17.96
C MET A 37 16.86 11.95 17.86
N ALA A 38 17.22 12.50 16.70
CA ALA A 38 18.48 13.23 16.52
C ALA A 38 18.55 14.48 17.40
N LEU A 39 17.48 15.29 17.43
CA LEU A 39 17.40 16.48 18.29
C LEU A 39 17.42 16.10 19.77
N THR A 40 16.72 15.03 20.16
CA THR A 40 16.74 14.52 21.53
C THR A 40 18.16 14.14 21.94
N TYR A 41 18.90 13.44 21.07
CA TYR A 41 20.29 13.08 21.33
C TYR A 41 21.21 14.31 21.46
N LEU A 42 21.08 15.29 20.55
CA LEU A 42 21.86 16.53 20.61
C LEU A 42 21.58 17.34 21.88
N PHE A 43 20.30 17.51 22.24
CA PHE A 43 19.93 18.20 23.48
C PHE A 43 20.37 17.44 24.71
N GLN A 44 20.33 16.10 24.69
CA GLN A 44 20.86 15.32 25.79
C GLN A 44 22.37 15.53 25.94
N LEU A 45 23.17 15.57 24.87
CA LEU A 45 24.60 15.87 25.00
C LEU A 45 24.87 17.29 25.51
N ILE A 46 24.17 18.30 24.96
CA ILE A 46 24.46 19.71 25.22
C ILE A 46 23.90 20.16 26.58
N LEU A 47 22.69 19.74 26.96
CA LEU A 47 22.02 20.21 28.17
C LEU A 47 22.26 19.30 29.37
N PHE A 48 22.37 17.98 29.18
CA PHE A 48 22.53 17.06 30.30
C PHE A 48 23.90 17.18 30.96
N GLY A 49 24.97 17.45 30.20
CA GLY A 49 26.31 17.66 30.74
C GLY A 49 26.38 18.83 31.75
N PRO A 50 26.02 20.06 31.35
CA PRO A 50 25.96 21.21 32.26
C PRO A 50 24.97 21.01 33.40
N THR A 51 23.80 20.42 33.14
CA THR A 51 22.80 20.12 34.18
C THR A 51 23.37 19.16 35.23
N LEU A 52 24.09 18.11 34.79
CA LEU A 52 24.78 17.19 35.70
C LEU A 52 25.89 17.89 36.47
N ALA A 53 26.70 18.74 35.81
CA ALA A 53 27.78 19.48 36.47
C ALA A 53 27.23 20.38 37.60
N ILE A 54 26.18 21.16 37.31
CA ILE A 54 25.49 22.00 38.30
C ILE A 54 24.86 21.13 39.39
N ALA A 55 24.22 20.01 39.03
CA ALA A 55 23.63 19.10 40.01
C ALA A 55 24.69 18.47 40.92
N THR A 56 25.86 18.09 40.39
CA THR A 56 26.98 17.56 41.18
C THR A 56 27.60 18.62 42.08
N GLU A 57 27.74 19.87 41.62
CA GLU A 57 28.21 20.96 42.49
C GLU A 57 27.20 21.27 43.60
N ALA A 58 25.90 21.30 43.29
CA ALA A 58 24.85 21.48 44.28
C ALA A 58 24.81 20.32 45.29
N GLU A 59 25.05 19.10 44.83
CA GLU A 59 25.13 17.91 45.68
C GLU A 59 26.37 17.95 46.59
N GLN A 60 27.54 18.34 46.07
CA GLN A 60 28.78 18.49 46.84
C GLN A 60 28.67 19.57 47.92
N ARG A 61 28.06 20.71 47.58
CA ARG A 61 27.77 21.78 48.56
C ARG A 61 26.84 21.26 49.65
N LYS A 62 25.78 20.53 49.29
CA LYS A 62 24.85 19.93 50.26
C LYS A 62 25.50 18.85 51.13
N SER A 63 26.41 18.04 50.61
CA SER A 63 27.12 17.01 51.39
C SER A 63 28.18 17.57 52.34
N ASN A 64 28.64 18.81 52.12
CA ASN A 64 29.54 19.49 53.06
C ASN A 64 28.78 20.06 54.27
N ASP A 65 27.48 20.35 54.12
CA ASP A 65 26.61 20.87 55.18
C ASP A 65 25.77 19.77 55.89
N GLU A 66 25.47 18.65 55.22
CA GLU A 66 24.80 17.45 55.78
C GLU A 66 25.68 16.19 55.63
N GLU A 67 25.86 15.42 56.70
CA GLU A 67 26.68 14.20 56.74
C GLU A 67 26.24 13.13 55.71
N GLY A 68 26.92 13.10 54.56
CA GLY A 68 27.00 11.95 53.66
C GLY A 68 25.90 11.82 52.58
N PRO A 69 26.12 10.94 51.59
CA PRO A 69 25.19 10.73 50.48
C PRO A 69 23.83 10.21 51.00
N SER A 70 22.73 10.68 50.40
CA SER A 70 21.38 10.32 50.85
C SER A 70 21.20 8.80 50.92
N LYS A 71 20.61 8.32 52.02
CA LYS A 71 20.37 6.88 52.27
C LYS A 71 19.68 6.17 51.10
N TRP A 72 18.81 6.90 50.40
CA TRP A 72 18.12 6.46 49.18
C TRP A 72 19.06 6.13 48.01
N ARG A 73 20.08 6.97 47.73
CA ARG A 73 21.01 6.73 46.61
C ARG A 73 21.89 5.52 46.85
N ILE A 74 22.39 5.35 48.08
CA ILE A 74 23.16 4.16 48.47
C ILE A 74 22.30 2.90 48.34
N GLN A 75 21.02 2.97 48.71
CA GLN A 75 20.09 1.85 48.61
C GLN A 75 19.75 1.52 47.16
N ALA A 76 19.50 2.52 46.31
CA ALA A 76 19.25 2.34 44.89
C ALA A 76 20.44 1.72 44.16
N ASP A 77 21.66 2.19 44.45
CA ASP A 77 22.89 1.64 43.87
C ASP A 77 23.16 0.21 44.37
N ARG A 78 22.91 -0.08 45.65
CA ARG A 78 22.99 -1.44 46.19
C ARG A 78 22.02 -2.40 45.51
N ILE A 79 20.78 -1.97 45.28
CA ILE A 79 19.75 -2.76 44.59
C ILE A 79 20.14 -2.97 43.13
N SER A 80 20.55 -1.92 42.40
CA SER A 80 20.96 -2.03 41.00
C SER A 80 22.13 -2.99 40.83
N ARG A 81 23.18 -2.86 41.66
CA ARG A 81 24.33 -3.78 41.66
C ARG A 81 23.96 -5.20 42.08
N PHE A 82 22.95 -5.37 42.93
CA PHE A 82 22.45 -6.68 43.30
C PHE A 82 21.69 -7.34 42.14
N VAL A 83 20.75 -6.62 41.52
CA VAL A 83 19.99 -7.09 40.36
C VAL A 83 20.92 -7.44 39.20
N PHE A 84 21.90 -6.57 38.89
CA PHE A 84 22.87 -6.83 37.85
C PHE A 84 23.69 -8.09 38.12
N ARG A 85 24.20 -8.27 39.35
CA ARG A 85 24.94 -9.49 39.73
C ARG A 85 24.09 -10.74 39.65
N VAL A 86 22.85 -10.69 40.12
CA VAL A 86 21.93 -11.83 40.03
C VAL A 86 21.64 -12.17 38.57
N HIS A 87 21.36 -11.17 37.73
CA HIS A 87 21.14 -11.36 36.30
C HIS A 87 22.36 -11.96 35.60
N CYS A 88 23.55 -11.41 35.82
CA CYS A 88 24.79 -11.95 35.26
C CYS A 88 25.06 -13.38 35.74
N ASN A 89 24.83 -13.69 37.01
CA ASN A 89 25.03 -15.04 37.55
C ASN A 89 24.01 -16.06 37.00
N ILE A 90 22.80 -15.63 36.65
CA ILE A 90 21.78 -16.46 36.01
C ILE A 90 22.15 -16.69 34.54
N VAL A 91 22.45 -15.63 33.79
CA VAL A 91 22.74 -15.70 32.35
C VAL A 91 24.08 -16.38 32.06
N SER A 92 25.07 -16.25 32.95
CA SER A 92 26.40 -16.86 32.80
C SER A 92 26.40 -18.38 32.94
N ARG A 93 25.31 -19.00 33.41
CA ARG A 93 25.21 -20.46 33.49
C ARG A 93 24.95 -21.05 32.11
N GLU A 94 25.83 -21.96 31.68
CA GLU A 94 25.76 -22.60 30.36
C GLU A 94 24.40 -23.24 30.08
N TYR A 95 23.82 -23.94 31.07
CA TYR A 95 22.48 -24.54 30.95
C TYR A 95 21.37 -23.52 30.68
N ILE A 96 21.44 -22.36 31.32
CA ILE A 96 20.45 -21.29 31.17
C ILE A 96 20.62 -20.62 29.81
N ALA A 97 21.86 -20.42 29.36
CA ALA A 97 22.15 -19.90 28.02
C ALA A 97 21.61 -20.83 26.92
N VAL A 98 21.81 -22.14 27.05
CA VAL A 98 21.26 -23.14 26.12
C VAL A 98 19.74 -23.13 26.13
N PHE A 99 19.11 -23.04 27.31
CA PHE A 99 17.66 -22.95 27.43
C PHE A 99 17.09 -21.69 26.73
N ILE A 100 17.70 -20.52 26.94
CA ILE A 100 17.29 -19.26 26.29
C ILE A 100 17.44 -19.36 24.77
N LEU A 101 18.52 -19.98 24.28
CA LEU A 101 18.74 -20.20 22.85
C LEU A 101 17.62 -21.05 22.25
N ILE A 102 17.29 -22.19 22.88
CA ILE A 102 16.20 -23.06 22.43
C ILE A 102 14.85 -22.32 22.44
N ALA A 103 14.55 -21.58 23.51
CA ALA A 103 13.33 -20.79 23.60
C ALA A 103 13.26 -19.70 22.51
N THR A 104 14.40 -19.09 22.16
CA THR A 104 14.49 -18.10 21.08
C THR A 104 14.25 -18.73 19.71
N LEU A 105 14.80 -19.91 19.46
CA LEU A 105 14.55 -20.66 18.21
C LEU A 105 13.08 -21.05 18.08
N PHE A 106 12.47 -21.50 19.18
CA PHE A 106 11.05 -21.78 19.22
C PHE A 106 10.23 -20.52 18.93
N TYR A 107 10.54 -19.39 19.59
CA TYR A 107 9.89 -18.11 19.32
C TYR A 107 10.00 -17.69 17.84
N TRP A 108 11.18 -17.84 17.22
CA TRP A 108 11.36 -17.57 15.79
C TRP A 108 10.53 -18.49 14.92
N TYR A 109 10.48 -19.80 15.21
CA TYR A 109 9.66 -20.75 14.47
C TYR A 109 8.17 -20.32 14.46
N TYR A 110 7.61 -19.95 15.60
CA TYR A 110 6.23 -19.45 15.67
C TYR A 110 6.06 -18.10 14.98
N SER A 111 7.04 -17.21 15.11
CA SER A 111 7.00 -15.89 14.45
C SER A 111 6.97 -16.04 12.93
N PHE A 112 7.82 -16.90 12.34
CA PHE A 112 7.81 -17.18 10.91
C PHE A 112 6.48 -17.77 10.46
N ASN A 113 5.95 -18.77 11.18
CA ASN A 113 4.63 -19.33 10.87
C ASN A 113 3.52 -18.29 10.94
N GLY A 114 3.58 -17.36 11.90
CA GLY A 114 2.65 -16.24 12.01
C GLY A 114 2.74 -15.28 10.81
N ILE A 115 3.96 -14.96 10.37
CA ILE A 115 4.20 -14.11 9.19
C ILE A 115 3.63 -14.76 7.94
N PHE A 116 3.88 -16.06 7.72
CA PHE A 116 3.35 -16.77 6.54
C PHE A 116 1.82 -16.91 6.55
N SER A 117 1.19 -16.95 7.72
CA SER A 117 -0.28 -17.05 7.87
C SER A 117 -0.99 -15.70 7.80
N MET A 118 -0.25 -14.59 7.93
CA MET A 118 -0.84 -13.25 8.01
C MET A 118 -1.37 -12.78 6.64
N LYS A 119 -2.70 -12.81 6.49
CA LYS A 119 -3.37 -12.19 5.33
C LYS A 119 -3.33 -10.65 5.47
N THR A 120 -2.46 -10.02 4.70
CA THR A 120 -2.34 -8.56 4.65
C THR A 120 -3.41 -7.95 3.73
N SER A 121 -4.65 -7.94 4.20
CA SER A 121 -5.73 -7.18 3.55
C SER A 121 -6.09 -5.96 4.40
N LEU A 122 -5.84 -4.78 3.85
CA LEU A 122 -6.35 -3.51 4.35
C LEU A 122 -7.84 -3.43 4.00
N ASP A 123 -8.66 -3.97 4.88
CA ASP A 123 -10.12 -3.90 4.72
C ASP A 123 -10.59 -2.50 5.16
N SER A 124 -11.42 -1.85 4.36
CA SER A 124 -12.02 -0.54 4.67
C SER A 124 -12.75 -0.55 6.02
N VAL A 125 -13.26 -1.72 6.44
CA VAL A 125 -13.87 -1.93 7.76
C VAL A 125 -12.89 -1.65 8.91
N LYS A 126 -11.59 -1.88 8.72
CA LYS A 126 -10.58 -1.65 9.77
C LYS A 126 -10.15 -0.19 9.89
N ILE A 127 -10.38 0.61 8.84
CA ILE A 127 -10.04 2.04 8.80
C ILE A 127 -11.16 2.87 9.42
N LEU A 128 -12.41 2.41 9.28
CA LEU A 128 -13.56 3.09 9.85
C LEU A 128 -13.60 2.91 11.38
N PRO A 129 -13.92 3.96 12.14
CA PRO A 129 -14.14 3.83 13.58
C PRO A 129 -15.26 2.81 13.85
N LYS A 130 -15.16 2.07 14.96
CA LYS A 130 -16.06 0.93 15.26
C LYS A 130 -17.54 1.31 15.24
N ASP A 131 -17.87 2.53 15.64
CA ASP A 131 -19.25 3.03 15.73
C ASP A 131 -19.70 3.82 14.49
N SER A 132 -18.96 3.72 13.38
CA SER A 132 -19.31 4.46 12.16
C SER A 132 -20.59 3.92 11.51
N LEU A 133 -21.55 4.81 11.22
CA LEU A 133 -22.73 4.49 10.41
C LEU A 133 -22.38 4.01 8.99
N LEU A 134 -21.13 4.26 8.54
CA LEU A 134 -20.63 3.84 7.23
C LEU A 134 -20.35 2.33 7.13
N HIS A 135 -20.36 1.60 8.25
CA HIS A 135 -20.19 0.14 8.23
C HIS A 135 -21.31 -0.58 7.47
N LYS A 136 -22.57 -0.12 7.62
CA LYS A 136 -23.74 -0.76 6.99
C LYS A 136 -23.77 -0.56 5.47
N PRO A 137 -23.54 0.65 4.92
CA PRO A 137 -23.36 0.82 3.47
C PRO A 137 -22.13 0.09 2.93
N ASN A 138 -20.99 0.12 3.65
CA ASN A 138 -19.76 -0.53 3.20
C ASN A 138 -19.92 -2.06 3.12
N SER A 139 -20.60 -2.68 4.09
CA SER A 139 -20.86 -4.13 4.04
C SER A 139 -21.80 -4.51 2.89
N LEU A 140 -22.79 -3.69 2.57
CA LEU A 140 -23.66 -3.91 1.40
C LEU A 140 -22.86 -3.78 0.10
N LEU A 141 -22.01 -2.77 -0.01
CA LEU A 141 -21.18 -2.56 -1.21
C LEU A 141 -20.20 -3.72 -1.42
N THR A 142 -19.53 -4.18 -0.36
CA THR A 142 -18.57 -5.29 -0.44
C THR A 142 -19.23 -6.62 -0.75
N ASN A 143 -20.35 -6.94 -0.07
CA ASN A 143 -20.96 -8.26 -0.18
C ASN A 143 -21.83 -8.43 -1.41
N TYR A 144 -22.42 -7.35 -1.93
CA TYR A 144 -23.32 -7.40 -3.08
C TYR A 144 -22.68 -6.79 -4.32
N VAL A 145 -22.27 -5.51 -4.27
CA VAL A 145 -21.85 -4.78 -5.48
C VAL A 145 -20.48 -5.25 -5.97
N TRP A 146 -19.46 -5.24 -5.12
CA TRP A 146 -18.10 -5.61 -5.53
C TRP A 146 -17.91 -7.10 -5.78
N LYS A 147 -18.78 -7.94 -5.20
CA LYS A 147 -18.78 -9.37 -5.47
C LYS A 147 -19.26 -9.68 -6.89
N GLU A 148 -20.16 -8.88 -7.44
CA GLU A 148 -20.86 -9.17 -8.69
C GLU A 148 -20.50 -8.22 -9.85
N ASN A 149 -20.01 -7.01 -9.54
CA ASN A 149 -19.75 -5.96 -10.52
C ASN A 149 -18.47 -5.19 -10.16
N LEU A 150 -17.35 -5.60 -10.75
CA LEU A 150 -16.15 -4.79 -10.83
C LEU A 150 -16.03 -4.22 -12.24
N ILE A 151 -16.07 -2.90 -12.35
CA ILE A 151 -15.87 -2.21 -13.63
C ILE A 151 -14.37 -2.04 -13.85
N LEU A 152 -13.85 -2.68 -14.90
CA LEU A 152 -12.49 -2.47 -15.37
C LEU A 152 -12.49 -1.41 -16.48
N THR A 153 -11.76 -0.32 -16.28
CA THR A 153 -11.51 0.68 -17.34
C THR A 153 -10.09 0.55 -17.84
N VAL A 154 -9.94 0.20 -19.12
CA VAL A 154 -8.63 0.07 -19.78
C VAL A 154 -8.37 1.29 -20.63
N PHE A 155 -7.27 1.98 -20.36
CA PHE A 155 -6.81 3.12 -21.16
C PHE A 155 -5.66 2.68 -22.06
N VAL A 156 -5.85 2.85 -23.37
CA VAL A 156 -4.81 2.61 -24.36
C VAL A 156 -4.08 3.94 -24.59
N ASN A 157 -2.81 4.00 -24.17
CA ASN A 157 -1.99 5.22 -24.26
C ASN A 157 -1.29 5.40 -25.62
N THR A 158 -1.25 4.35 -26.43
CA THR A 158 -0.64 4.38 -27.76
C THR A 158 -1.59 4.97 -28.80
N HIS A 159 -1.07 5.71 -29.78
CA HIS A 159 -1.86 6.16 -30.92
C HIS A 159 -2.47 4.95 -31.64
N PHE A 160 -3.80 4.86 -31.60
CA PHE A 160 -4.54 3.77 -32.23
C PHE A 160 -4.80 4.13 -33.69
N ASN A 161 -4.10 3.47 -34.60
CA ASN A 161 -4.34 3.63 -36.04
C ASN A 161 -5.41 2.64 -36.50
N MET A 162 -6.60 3.15 -36.81
CA MET A 162 -7.76 2.35 -37.23
C MET A 162 -7.66 1.82 -38.66
N THR A 163 -6.75 2.38 -39.47
CA THR A 163 -6.55 1.95 -40.87
C THR A 163 -5.59 0.75 -40.97
N ASP A 164 -4.80 0.51 -39.92
CA ASP A 164 -3.85 -0.61 -39.89
C ASP A 164 -4.55 -1.89 -39.41
N ARG A 165 -4.75 -2.83 -40.34
CA ARG A 165 -5.38 -4.12 -40.07
C ARG A 165 -4.63 -4.93 -39.01
N TYR A 166 -3.30 -4.84 -38.95
CA TYR A 166 -2.54 -5.59 -37.96
C TYR A 166 -2.84 -5.12 -36.54
N LEU A 167 -2.90 -3.80 -36.33
CA LEU A 167 -3.20 -3.18 -35.05
C LEU A 167 -4.66 -3.40 -34.63
N THR A 168 -5.61 -3.31 -35.56
CA THR A 168 -7.03 -3.56 -35.25
C THR A 168 -7.27 -5.02 -34.88
N THR A 169 -6.66 -5.97 -35.60
CA THR A 169 -6.75 -7.40 -35.25
C THR A 169 -6.17 -7.69 -33.87
N GLN A 170 -4.99 -7.12 -33.56
CA GLN A 170 -4.39 -7.26 -32.23
C GLN A 170 -5.29 -6.69 -31.13
N PHE A 171 -5.95 -5.55 -31.39
CA PHE A 171 -6.91 -4.97 -30.45
C PHE A 171 -8.11 -5.91 -30.22
N TRP A 172 -8.68 -6.47 -31.28
CA TRP A 172 -9.79 -7.42 -31.17
C TRP A 172 -9.41 -8.70 -30.43
N ASP A 173 -8.21 -9.22 -30.65
CA ASP A 173 -7.72 -10.41 -29.96
C ASP A 173 -7.54 -10.16 -28.46
N VAL A 174 -6.95 -9.01 -28.08
CA VAL A 174 -6.82 -8.61 -26.66
C VAL A 174 -8.20 -8.40 -26.03
N LEU A 175 -9.13 -7.75 -26.74
CA LEU A 175 -10.49 -7.54 -26.24
C LEU A 175 -11.21 -8.87 -26.02
N LYS A 176 -11.14 -9.78 -27.00
CA LYS A 176 -11.73 -11.11 -26.92
C LYS A 176 -11.13 -11.93 -25.78
N GLU A 177 -9.81 -11.89 -25.60
CA GLU A 177 -9.14 -12.54 -24.47
C GLU A 177 -9.69 -12.00 -23.14
N LEU A 178 -9.78 -10.66 -22.99
CA LEU A 178 -10.31 -10.00 -21.80
C LEU A 178 -11.78 -10.37 -21.50
N GLU A 179 -12.62 -10.43 -22.53
CA GLU A 179 -14.05 -10.71 -22.39
C GLU A 179 -14.37 -12.19 -22.15
N THR A 180 -13.47 -13.09 -22.58
CA THR A 180 -13.62 -14.56 -22.42
C THR A 180 -13.01 -15.10 -21.14
N LEU A 181 -12.36 -14.26 -20.31
CA LEU A 181 -11.85 -14.67 -19.00
C LEU A 181 -12.95 -15.26 -18.11
N PRO A 182 -12.61 -16.24 -17.25
CA PRO A 182 -13.56 -16.82 -16.32
C PRO A 182 -14.12 -15.73 -15.39
N HIS A 183 -15.44 -15.76 -15.18
CA HIS A 183 -16.22 -14.77 -14.41
C HIS A 183 -16.42 -13.40 -15.07
N CYS A 184 -15.96 -13.18 -16.29
CA CYS A 184 -16.37 -12.03 -17.08
C CYS A 184 -17.77 -12.24 -17.67
N LYS A 185 -18.53 -11.15 -17.81
CA LYS A 185 -19.91 -11.16 -18.34
C LYS A 185 -19.99 -11.25 -19.87
N GLY A 186 -18.84 -11.27 -20.56
CA GLY A 186 -18.76 -11.35 -22.02
C GLY A 186 -18.96 -10.00 -22.74
N PRO A 187 -19.05 -10.03 -24.09
CA PRO A 187 -19.08 -8.85 -24.96
C PRO A 187 -20.29 -7.95 -24.75
N THR A 188 -21.42 -8.51 -24.30
CA THR A 188 -22.66 -7.76 -24.07
C THR A 188 -22.58 -6.81 -22.86
N SER A 189 -21.63 -7.04 -21.96
CA SER A 189 -21.42 -6.23 -20.76
C SER A 189 -20.26 -5.24 -20.89
N SER A 190 -19.47 -5.29 -21.97
CA SER A 190 -18.37 -4.38 -22.19
C SER A 190 -18.83 -3.18 -23.02
N TYR A 191 -18.32 -2.00 -22.66
CA TYR A 191 -18.57 -0.79 -23.43
C TYR A 191 -17.29 -0.41 -24.19
N VAL A 192 -17.30 -0.63 -25.50
CA VAL A 192 -16.17 -0.35 -26.38
C VAL A 192 -16.62 0.58 -27.50
N TRP A 193 -16.19 1.83 -27.42
CA TRP A 193 -16.57 2.86 -28.40
C TRP A 193 -16.17 2.48 -29.83
N PHE A 194 -15.02 1.83 -30.01
CA PHE A 194 -14.52 1.45 -31.32
C PHE A 194 -15.40 0.38 -31.98
N ARG A 195 -15.89 -0.60 -31.22
CA ARG A 195 -16.86 -1.61 -31.70
C ARG A 195 -18.15 -0.97 -32.19
N ASN A 196 -18.68 -0.02 -31.41
CA ASN A 196 -19.90 0.69 -31.78
C ASN A 196 -19.71 1.48 -33.08
N PHE A 197 -18.55 2.14 -33.24
CA PHE A 197 -18.22 2.87 -34.47
C PHE A 197 -18.14 1.96 -35.70
N VAL A 198 -17.46 0.81 -35.61
CA VAL A 198 -17.35 -0.14 -36.72
C VAL A 198 -18.71 -0.73 -37.08
N ASN A 199 -19.52 -1.11 -36.09
CA ASN A 199 -20.83 -1.68 -36.31
C ASN A 199 -21.80 -0.67 -36.95
N GLU A 200 -21.76 0.60 -36.54
CA GLU A 200 -22.55 1.67 -37.18
C GLU A 200 -22.10 1.91 -38.64
N TYR A 201 -20.79 1.85 -38.90
CA TYR A 201 -20.24 2.01 -40.24
C TYR A 201 -20.59 0.85 -41.18
N ALA A 202 -20.37 -0.39 -40.73
CA ALA A 202 -20.61 -1.61 -41.49
C ALA A 202 -22.09 -2.00 -41.56
N LYS A 203 -22.95 -1.35 -40.76
CA LYS A 203 -24.37 -1.70 -40.57
C LYS A 203 -24.53 -3.18 -40.21
N SER A 204 -23.60 -3.70 -39.42
CA SER A 204 -23.56 -5.09 -38.97
C SER A 204 -23.46 -5.13 -37.44
N GLU A 205 -24.02 -6.18 -36.83
CA GLU A 205 -23.99 -6.37 -35.38
C GLU A 205 -23.04 -7.52 -35.05
N GLN A 206 -21.74 -7.27 -35.25
CA GLN A 206 -20.69 -8.24 -34.95
C GLN A 206 -20.00 -7.88 -33.63
N ASP A 207 -19.73 -8.90 -32.81
CA ASP A 207 -18.97 -8.73 -31.56
C ASP A 207 -17.50 -8.36 -31.85
N TYR A 208 -16.93 -8.92 -32.93
CA TYR A 208 -15.52 -8.75 -33.32
C TYR A 208 -15.38 -8.61 -34.86
N PRO A 209 -15.46 -7.38 -35.41
CA PRO A 209 -15.36 -7.15 -36.85
C PRO A 209 -13.89 -7.15 -37.31
N TYR A 210 -13.36 -8.34 -37.60
CA TYR A 210 -11.96 -8.53 -38.03
C TYR A 210 -11.67 -8.06 -39.46
N GLU A 211 -12.65 -8.16 -40.37
CA GLU A 211 -12.44 -7.95 -41.80
C GLU A 211 -12.80 -6.55 -42.29
N GLU A 212 -13.47 -5.76 -41.44
CA GLU A 212 -14.00 -4.44 -41.79
C GLU A 212 -12.89 -3.40 -41.92
N VAL A 213 -12.91 -2.67 -43.04
CA VAL A 213 -11.98 -1.56 -43.31
C VAL A 213 -12.70 -0.25 -43.06
N VAL A 214 -12.20 0.52 -42.09
CA VAL A 214 -12.88 1.71 -41.58
C VAL A 214 -12.21 2.99 -42.09
N ASP A 215 -13.02 3.93 -42.56
CA ASP A 215 -12.52 5.25 -42.97
C ASP A 215 -12.48 6.21 -41.75
N PRO A 216 -11.30 6.72 -41.35
CA PRO A 216 -11.17 7.64 -40.23
C PRO A 216 -11.90 8.97 -40.44
N SER A 217 -12.25 9.36 -41.68
CA SER A 217 -12.93 10.64 -41.96
C SER A 217 -14.32 10.75 -41.31
N ARG A 218 -14.98 9.62 -41.03
CA ARG A 218 -16.32 9.57 -40.41
C ARG A 218 -16.29 9.62 -38.90
N LEU A 219 -15.12 9.52 -38.28
CA LEU A 219 -14.95 9.46 -36.84
C LEU A 219 -15.45 10.75 -36.14
N ASP A 220 -15.19 11.91 -36.74
CA ASP A 220 -15.64 13.19 -36.19
C ASP A 220 -17.16 13.31 -36.14
N ASN A 221 -17.84 12.76 -37.14
CA ASN A 221 -19.30 12.75 -37.19
C ASN A 221 -19.87 11.77 -36.17
N PHE A 222 -19.24 10.61 -36.00
CA PHE A 222 -19.61 9.63 -34.97
C PHE A 222 -19.54 10.25 -33.57
N PHE A 223 -18.41 10.87 -33.20
CA PHE A 223 -18.28 11.49 -31.87
C PHE A 223 -19.22 12.68 -31.68
N LYS A 224 -19.51 13.47 -32.73
CA LYS A 224 -20.53 14.52 -32.65
C LYS A 224 -21.92 13.96 -32.40
N ASN A 225 -22.27 12.86 -33.07
CA ASN A 225 -23.56 12.20 -32.90
C ASN A 225 -23.71 11.60 -31.49
N ASP A 226 -22.69 10.86 -31.03
CA ASP A 226 -22.66 10.28 -29.69
C ASP A 226 -22.78 11.35 -28.60
N ARG A 227 -22.04 12.46 -28.75
CA ARG A 227 -22.13 13.61 -27.84
C ARG A 227 -23.52 14.25 -27.84
N TYR A 228 -24.14 14.41 -29.01
CA TYR A 228 -25.49 14.95 -29.13
C TYR A 228 -26.52 14.06 -28.41
N HIS A 229 -26.43 12.74 -28.57
CA HIS A 229 -27.30 11.80 -27.86
C HIS A 229 -27.08 11.82 -26.34
N PHE A 230 -25.83 11.91 -25.91
CA PHE A 230 -25.51 12.06 -24.48
C PHE A 230 -26.11 13.33 -23.88
N ASP A 231 -25.86 14.49 -24.51
CA ASP A 231 -26.35 15.79 -24.04
C ASP A 231 -27.89 15.84 -24.01
N THR A 232 -28.55 15.21 -24.98
CA THR A 232 -30.01 15.12 -25.03
C THR A 232 -30.55 14.25 -23.89
N SER A 233 -29.91 13.12 -23.62
CA SER A 233 -30.28 12.21 -22.53
C SER A 233 -30.13 12.88 -21.15
N VAL A 234 -29.06 13.66 -20.97
CA VAL A 234 -28.83 14.44 -19.74
C VAL A 234 -29.86 15.56 -19.57
N LYS A 235 -30.27 16.22 -20.65
CA LYS A 235 -31.29 17.28 -20.61
C LYS A 235 -32.67 16.74 -20.23
N LEU A 236 -33.08 15.60 -20.78
CA LEU A 236 -34.36 14.96 -20.47
C LEU A 236 -34.49 14.59 -18.98
N LYS A 237 -33.39 14.14 -18.36
CA LYS A 237 -33.34 13.85 -16.92
C LYS A 237 -33.46 15.09 -16.03
N LYS A 238 -33.25 16.30 -16.58
CA LYS A 238 -33.32 17.56 -15.84
C LYS A 238 -34.70 18.24 -15.94
N SER A 239 -35.56 17.73 -16.80
CA SER A 239 -36.94 18.22 -17.02
C SER A 239 -38.03 17.36 -16.35
N GLU A 240 -37.63 16.29 -15.65
CA GLU A 240 -38.44 15.54 -14.69
C GLU A 240 -38.02 15.89 -13.25
#